data_AF-A0A195CGC7-F1
#
_entry.id   AF-A0A195CGC7-F1
#
_cell.length_a   1.000
_cell.length_b   1.000
_cell.length_c   1.000
_cell.angle_alpha   90.00
_cell.angle_beta   90.00
_cell.angle_gamma   90.00
#
_symmetry.space_group_name_H-M   'P 1'
#
loop_
_entity.id
_entity.type
_entity.pdbx_description
1 polymer ?
#
loop_
_entity_poly.entity_id
_entity_poly.type
_entity_poly.pdbx_seq_one_letter_code
_entity_poly.pdbx_strand_id
1 'polypeptide(L)'
;MTSLQSALSPLLIFSSFWSLSMFEYPLGQTRPYLSYLYALAIWSLFTYFIFYPIIINKSLTIPGIYMNTIILISLITTTFINLFHFKELKMCLHELSIVDDTLEVLGARKEYQRLNNEIIRIIIAWTVHGFFHVFVYLSVEYYNFYDYINFIRICIAFVLNYPALVNVLNALIWEIVIGYMSSRFHQVNDCLNVLHSELFENIIDYRRRNKSILVCQQTTEVKDRKQYIWIIM
;
A
#
# COMPACT_ATOMS: atom_id res chain seq x y z
N MET A 1 -22.95 -6.16 -4.52
CA MET A 1 -21.71 -5.69 -5.16
C MET A 1 -20.84 -5.05 -4.10
N THR A 2 -19.77 -5.71 -3.69
CA THR A 2 -18.76 -5.12 -2.80
C THR A 2 -17.89 -4.21 -3.65
N SER A 3 -17.84 -2.91 -3.37
CA SER A 3 -16.93 -1.98 -4.03
C SER A 3 -15.48 -2.26 -3.61
N LEU A 4 -14.51 -1.87 -4.44
CA LEU A 4 -13.07 -1.94 -4.11
C LEU A 4 -12.78 -1.27 -2.75
N GLN A 5 -13.45 -0.15 -2.48
CA GLN A 5 -13.35 0.57 -1.21
C GLN A 5 -13.80 -0.28 -0.01
N SER A 6 -14.81 -1.13 -0.17
CA SER A 6 -15.24 -2.06 0.87
C SER A 6 -14.21 -3.17 1.11
N ALA A 7 -13.50 -3.62 0.07
CA ALA A 7 -12.45 -4.65 0.20
C ALA A 7 -11.19 -4.10 0.88
N LEU A 8 -10.86 -2.83 0.67
CA LEU A 8 -9.72 -2.14 1.27
C LEU A 8 -10.03 -1.53 2.64
N SER A 9 -11.30 -1.45 3.04
CA SER A 9 -11.72 -0.83 4.29
C SER A 9 -10.99 -1.39 5.52
N PRO A 10 -10.78 -2.71 5.68
CA PRO A 10 -10.02 -3.24 6.81
C PRO A 10 -8.58 -2.72 6.85
N LEU A 11 -7.92 -2.59 5.70
CA LEU A 11 -6.55 -2.07 5.59
C LEU A 11 -6.50 -0.57 5.96
N LEU A 12 -7.48 0.22 5.50
CA LEU A 12 -7.55 1.65 5.78
C LEU A 12 -7.86 1.92 7.26
N ILE A 13 -8.79 1.16 7.84
CA ILE A 13 -9.09 1.24 9.28
C ILE A 13 -7.84 0.85 10.07
N PHE A 14 -7.21 -0.27 9.71
CA PHE A 14 -6.00 -0.74 10.39
C PHE A 14 -4.86 0.29 10.31
N SER A 15 -4.59 0.85 9.14
CA SER A 15 -3.56 1.88 8.97
C SER A 15 -3.86 3.17 9.72
N SER A 16 -5.13 3.56 9.87
CA SER A 16 -5.51 4.73 10.69
C SER A 16 -5.18 4.54 12.18
N PHE A 17 -5.36 3.34 12.73
CA PHE A 17 -4.98 3.02 14.12
C PHE A 17 -3.48 3.25 14.38
N TRP A 18 -2.63 2.97 13.41
CA TRP A 18 -1.18 3.14 13.50
C TRP A 18 -0.69 4.54 13.10
N SER A 19 -1.60 5.52 12.96
CA SER A 19 -1.31 6.88 12.51
C SER A 19 -0.71 6.95 11.11
N LEU A 20 -0.92 5.94 10.26
CA LEU A 20 -0.49 5.91 8.86
C LEU A 20 -1.57 6.45 7.91
N SER A 21 -2.80 6.60 8.37
CA SER A 21 -3.92 7.08 7.56
C SER A 21 -4.80 8.04 8.36
N MET A 22 -5.60 8.84 7.66
CA MET A 22 -6.58 9.73 8.27
C MET A 22 -7.72 8.92 8.91
N PHE A 23 -8.11 9.28 10.13
CA PHE A 23 -9.32 8.74 10.73
C PHE A 23 -10.55 9.16 9.92
N GLU A 24 -11.31 8.16 9.49
CA GLU A 24 -12.65 8.33 8.92
C GLU A 24 -13.66 7.75 9.91
N TYR A 25 -14.38 8.62 10.61
CA TYR A 25 -15.48 8.20 11.47
C TYR A 25 -16.59 9.26 11.48
N PRO A 26 -17.80 8.97 10.95
CA PRO A 26 -18.22 7.77 10.22
C PRO A 26 -17.52 7.61 8.85
N LEU A 27 -17.58 6.41 8.25
CA LEU A 27 -16.93 6.07 6.97
C LEU A 27 -17.30 7.10 5.88
N GLY A 28 -16.29 7.65 5.20
CA GLY A 28 -16.47 8.71 4.19
C GLY A 28 -16.32 10.14 4.72
N GLN A 29 -16.32 10.36 6.04
CA GLN A 29 -16.05 11.67 6.64
C GLN A 29 -14.66 11.69 7.29
N THR A 30 -13.68 12.22 6.55
CA THR A 30 -12.30 12.40 7.05
C THR A 30 -12.27 13.44 8.17
N ARG A 31 -11.62 13.10 9.30
CA ARG A 31 -11.38 14.03 10.41
C ARG A 31 -9.89 14.38 10.51
N PRO A 32 -9.41 15.32 9.68
CA PRO A 32 -7.98 15.64 9.61
C PRO A 32 -7.44 16.16 10.95
N TYR A 33 -8.18 17.03 11.64
CA TYR A 33 -7.75 17.58 12.93
C TYR A 33 -7.50 16.51 14.00
N LEU A 34 -8.39 15.51 14.11
CA LEU A 34 -8.20 14.41 15.07
C LEU A 34 -7.00 13.54 14.69
N SER A 35 -6.79 13.32 13.39
CA SER A 35 -5.66 12.52 12.88
C SER A 35 -4.33 13.22 13.14
N TYR A 36 -4.25 14.54 12.89
CA TYR A 36 -3.07 15.34 13.19
C TYR A 36 -2.79 15.40 14.69
N LEU A 37 -3.82 15.60 15.51
CA LEU A 37 -3.67 15.63 16.96
C LEU A 37 -3.22 14.27 17.51
N TYR A 38 -3.77 13.18 16.98
CA TYR A 38 -3.36 11.82 17.34
C TYR A 38 -1.90 11.54 16.96
N ALA A 39 -1.50 11.89 15.73
CA ALA A 39 -0.11 11.79 15.30
C ALA A 39 0.79 12.60 16.24
N LEU A 40 0.48 13.88 16.48
CA LEU A 40 1.29 14.74 17.35
C LEU A 40 1.39 14.19 18.78
N ALA A 41 0.30 13.64 19.33
CA ALA A 41 0.29 13.03 20.66
C ALA A 41 1.19 11.78 20.73
N ILE A 42 1.08 10.87 19.75
CA ILE A 42 1.94 9.69 19.64
C ILE A 42 3.42 10.09 19.58
N TRP A 43 3.72 11.11 18.81
CA TRP A 43 5.10 11.55 18.61
C TRP A 43 5.69 12.25 19.82
N SER A 44 4.87 13.02 20.52
CA SER A 44 5.23 13.63 21.79
C SER A 44 5.54 12.55 22.83
N LEU A 45 4.73 11.48 22.88
CA LEU A 45 5.00 10.31 23.71
C LEU A 45 6.31 9.62 23.31
N PHE A 46 6.58 9.43 22.01
CA PHE A 46 7.85 8.84 21.55
C PHE A 46 9.06 9.67 21.93
N THR A 47 8.98 10.98 21.71
CA THR A 47 10.08 11.91 22.02
C THR A 47 10.38 11.87 23.53
N TYR A 48 9.33 11.83 24.35
CA TYR A 48 9.47 11.80 25.80
C TYR A 48 9.96 10.44 26.33
N PHE A 49 9.42 9.33 25.85
CA PHE A 49 9.75 8.00 26.40
C PHE A 49 11.01 7.37 25.80
N ILE A 50 11.37 7.69 24.56
CA ILE A 50 12.55 7.12 23.89
C ILE A 50 13.70 8.12 23.88
N PHE A 51 13.46 9.32 23.37
CA PHE A 51 14.55 10.25 23.04
C PHE A 51 15.15 10.90 24.29
N TYR A 52 14.29 11.32 25.21
CA TYR A 52 14.72 11.99 26.44
C TYR A 52 15.59 11.06 27.34
N PRO A 53 15.23 9.79 27.59
CA PRO A 53 16.10 8.86 28.30
C PRO A 53 17.40 8.56 27.56
N ILE A 54 17.38 8.41 26.23
CA ILE A 54 18.60 8.14 25.44
C ILE A 54 19.60 9.30 25.57
N ILE A 55 19.12 10.56 25.50
CA ILE A 55 19.96 11.75 25.65
C ILE A 55 20.57 11.82 27.06
N ILE A 56 19.76 11.57 28.09
CA ILE A 56 20.21 11.66 29.49
C ILE A 56 21.18 10.54 29.82
N ASN A 57 20.87 9.31 29.41
CA ASN A 57 21.53 8.14 29.98
C ASN A 57 22.91 7.88 29.37
N LYS A 58 23.29 8.50 28.23
CA LYS A 58 24.60 8.34 27.52
C LYS A 58 25.10 6.87 27.38
N SER A 59 24.23 5.89 27.64
CA SER A 59 24.60 4.50 27.95
C SER A 59 24.44 3.58 26.75
N LEU A 60 23.86 4.07 25.66
CA LEU A 60 23.81 3.32 24.40
C LEU A 60 25.12 3.53 23.63
N THR A 61 25.69 2.44 23.14
CA THR A 61 26.81 2.49 22.19
C THR A 61 26.45 3.35 20.99
N ILE A 62 27.39 4.20 20.55
CA ILE A 62 27.26 5.17 19.46
C ILE A 62 26.44 4.66 18.24
N PRO A 63 26.63 3.41 17.73
CA PRO A 63 25.89 2.90 16.56
C PRO A 63 24.39 2.71 16.81
N GLY A 64 23.99 2.27 18.00
CA GLY A 64 22.58 2.02 18.34
C GLY A 64 21.76 3.31 18.40
N ILE A 65 22.39 4.42 18.78
CA ILE A 65 21.76 5.75 18.77
C ILE A 65 21.45 6.17 17.33
N TYR A 66 22.40 6.00 16.40
CA TYR A 66 22.19 6.36 14.99
C TYR A 66 21.10 5.52 14.31
N MET A 67 21.04 4.21 14.57
CA MET A 67 19.99 3.38 13.99
C MET A 67 18.60 3.79 14.50
N ASN A 68 18.46 4.04 15.80
CA ASN A 68 17.19 4.45 16.38
C ASN A 68 16.76 5.86 15.90
N THR A 69 17.70 6.78 15.72
CA THR A 69 17.38 8.12 15.18
C THR A 69 16.96 8.03 13.71
N ILE A 70 17.62 7.21 12.89
CA ILE A 70 17.22 6.99 11.48
C ILE A 70 15.82 6.37 11.41
N ILE A 71 15.55 5.33 12.19
CA ILE A 71 14.22 4.67 12.21
C ILE A 71 13.13 5.67 12.65
N LEU A 72 13.42 6.51 13.63
CA LEU A 72 12.49 7.55 14.07
C LEU A 72 12.27 8.59 12.97
N ILE A 73 13.32 9.13 12.36
CA ILE A 73 13.19 10.09 11.25
C ILE A 73 12.39 9.46 10.09
N SER A 74 12.61 8.18 9.79
CA SER A 74 11.82 7.44 8.80
C SER A 74 10.35 7.33 9.19
N LEU A 75 10.05 7.02 10.45
CA LEU A 75 8.66 7.01 10.95
C LEU A 75 8.02 8.39 10.77
N ILE A 76 8.77 9.43 11.09
CA ILE A 76 8.33 10.82 11.01
C ILE A 76 7.96 11.19 9.57
N THR A 77 8.89 10.97 8.66
CA THR A 77 8.71 11.32 7.26
C THR A 77 7.60 10.49 6.61
N THR A 78 7.54 9.18 6.88
CA THR A 78 6.51 8.30 6.31
C THR A 78 5.11 8.66 6.77
N THR A 79 4.90 8.93 8.06
CA THR A 79 3.61 9.39 8.58
C THR A 79 3.20 10.73 7.95
N PHE A 80 4.12 11.69 7.80
CA PHE A 80 3.80 12.95 7.11
C PHE A 80 3.44 12.73 5.65
N ILE A 81 4.25 11.98 4.90
CA ILE A 81 4.00 11.65 3.48
C ILE A 81 2.62 11.02 3.34
N ASN A 82 2.31 10.02 4.17
CA ASN A 82 1.03 9.34 4.10
C ASN A 82 -0.14 10.27 4.45
N LEU A 83 -0.01 11.16 5.43
CA LEU A 83 -1.06 12.13 5.78
C LEU A 83 -1.28 13.17 4.67
N PHE A 84 -0.22 13.68 4.06
CA PHE A 84 -0.31 14.67 2.97
C PHE A 84 -0.88 14.06 1.70
N HIS A 85 -0.39 12.89 1.29
CA HIS A 85 -0.80 12.21 0.06
C HIS A 85 -2.02 11.31 0.24
N PHE A 86 -2.63 11.26 1.43
CA PHE A 86 -3.82 10.43 1.67
C PHE A 86 -4.97 10.73 0.70
N LYS A 87 -5.17 12.01 0.38
CA LYS A 87 -6.21 12.42 -0.57
C LYS A 87 -5.93 11.89 -1.98
N GLU A 88 -4.67 11.93 -2.40
CA GLU A 88 -4.22 11.42 -3.69
C GLU A 88 -4.35 9.89 -3.77
N LEU A 89 -3.95 9.18 -2.71
CA LEU A 89 -4.17 7.73 -2.59
C LEU A 89 -5.66 7.38 -2.75
N LYS A 90 -6.56 8.14 -2.12
CA LYS A 90 -8.01 7.92 -2.23
C LYS A 90 -8.54 8.17 -3.64
N MET A 91 -8.05 9.20 -4.32
CA MET A 91 -8.39 9.46 -5.72
C MET A 91 -7.88 8.33 -6.63
N CYS A 92 -6.65 7.86 -6.42
CA CYS A 92 -6.08 6.73 -7.15
C CYS A 92 -6.91 5.44 -6.96
N LEU A 93 -7.31 5.13 -5.72
CA LEU A 93 -8.18 3.98 -5.44
C LEU A 93 -9.56 4.12 -6.09
N HIS A 94 -10.09 5.34 -6.20
CA HIS A 94 -11.34 5.58 -6.90
C HIS A 94 -11.20 5.37 -8.42
N GLU A 95 -10.16 5.93 -9.04
CA GLU A 95 -9.89 5.70 -10.47
C GLU A 95 -9.69 4.20 -10.77
N LEU A 96 -8.98 3.50 -9.89
CA LEU A 96 -8.79 2.06 -9.99
C LEU A 96 -10.11 1.28 -9.92
N SER A 97 -11.06 1.74 -9.10
CA SER A 97 -12.40 1.13 -9.04
C SER A 97 -13.16 1.27 -10.35
N ILE A 98 -12.96 2.38 -11.08
CA ILE A 98 -13.55 2.59 -12.41
C ILE A 98 -12.90 1.67 -13.44
N VAL A 99 -11.57 1.51 -13.38
CA VAL A 99 -10.84 0.55 -14.23
C VAL A 99 -11.31 -0.88 -13.97
N ASP A 100 -11.55 -1.24 -12.71
CA ASP A 100 -12.08 -2.56 -12.37
C ASP A 100 -13.51 -2.78 -12.92
N ASP A 101 -14.34 -1.75 -12.92
CA ASP A 101 -15.70 -1.82 -13.48
C ASP A 101 -15.67 -1.95 -15.01
N THR A 102 -14.75 -1.28 -15.71
CA THR A 102 -14.59 -1.45 -17.16
C THR A 102 -14.01 -2.82 -17.52
N LEU A 103 -13.03 -3.31 -16.75
CA LEU A 103 -12.52 -4.67 -16.89
C LEU A 103 -13.61 -5.73 -16.67
N GLU A 104 -14.53 -5.52 -15.73
CA GLU A 104 -15.67 -6.42 -15.54
C GLU A 104 -16.58 -6.48 -16.77
N VAL A 105 -16.89 -5.34 -17.38
CA VAL A 105 -17.68 -5.28 -18.61
C VAL A 105 -16.97 -6.00 -19.77
N LEU A 106 -15.63 -5.98 -19.79
CA LEU A 106 -14.81 -6.69 -20.76
C LEU A 106 -14.63 -8.19 -20.45
N GLY A 107 -15.29 -8.70 -19.40
CA GLY A 107 -15.33 -10.12 -19.04
C GLY A 107 -14.32 -10.55 -17.97
N ALA A 108 -13.57 -9.62 -17.36
CA ALA A 108 -12.68 -9.94 -16.25
C ALA A 108 -13.47 -10.16 -14.95
N ARG A 109 -13.08 -11.17 -14.15
CA ARG A 109 -13.79 -11.48 -12.90
C ARG A 109 -13.38 -10.52 -11.76
N LYS A 110 -14.35 -10.01 -11.00
CA LYS A 110 -14.10 -9.27 -9.76
C LYS A 110 -13.62 -10.20 -8.65
N GLU A 111 -12.37 -10.05 -8.22
CA GLU A 111 -11.77 -10.84 -7.12
C GLU A 111 -11.71 -10.07 -5.78
N TYR A 112 -12.62 -9.12 -5.53
CA TYR A 112 -12.60 -8.29 -4.31
C TYR A 112 -12.64 -9.10 -3.01
N GLN A 113 -13.38 -10.21 -2.99
CA GLN A 113 -13.44 -11.08 -1.81
C GLN A 113 -12.10 -11.77 -1.55
N ARG A 114 -11.38 -12.16 -2.60
CA ARG A 114 -10.03 -12.73 -2.49
C ARG A 114 -9.05 -11.69 -1.96
N LEU A 115 -9.08 -10.47 -2.51
CA LEU A 115 -8.25 -9.35 -2.04
C LEU A 115 -8.51 -9.06 -0.55
N ASN A 116 -9.77 -8.98 -0.13
CA ASN A 116 -10.12 -8.73 1.26
C ASN A 116 -9.59 -9.85 2.19
N ASN A 117 -9.73 -11.12 1.79
CA ASN A 117 -9.21 -12.24 2.58
C ASN A 117 -7.67 -12.20 2.70
N GLU A 118 -6.98 -11.81 1.63
CA GLU A 118 -5.53 -11.62 1.61
C GLU A 118 -5.10 -10.48 2.55
N ILE A 119 -5.80 -9.35 2.52
CA ILE A 119 -5.58 -8.22 3.44
C ILE A 119 -5.76 -8.64 4.90
N ILE A 120 -6.85 -9.34 5.22
CA ILE A 120 -7.12 -9.83 6.58
C ILE A 120 -6.00 -10.77 7.04
N ARG A 121 -5.54 -11.67 6.16
CA ARG A 121 -4.43 -12.59 6.46
C ARG A 121 -3.14 -11.82 6.79
N ILE A 122 -2.82 -10.78 6.04
CA ILE A 122 -1.65 -9.93 6.28
C ILE A 122 -1.78 -9.17 7.61
N ILE A 123 -2.95 -8.62 7.92
CA ILE A 123 -3.20 -7.93 9.20
C ILE A 123 -2.98 -8.88 10.39
N ILE A 124 -3.50 -10.11 10.30
CA ILE A 124 -3.30 -11.13 11.34
C ILE A 124 -1.82 -11.50 11.47
N ALA A 125 -1.14 -11.79 10.35
CA ALA A 125 0.26 -12.15 10.34
C ALA A 125 1.15 -11.05 10.94
N TRP A 126 0.91 -9.79 10.57
CA TRP A 126 1.62 -8.63 11.09
C TRP A 126 1.37 -8.45 12.60
N THR A 127 0.13 -8.66 13.05
CA THR A 127 -0.23 -8.55 14.48
C THR A 127 0.49 -9.61 15.30
N VAL A 128 0.50 -10.86 14.83
CA VAL A 128 1.25 -11.96 15.48
C VAL A 128 2.75 -11.66 15.49
N HIS A 129 3.30 -11.17 14.39
CA HIS A 129 4.71 -10.77 14.30
C HIS A 129 5.07 -9.68 15.33
N GLY A 130 4.22 -8.66 15.48
CA GLY A 130 4.40 -7.59 16.47
C GLY A 130 4.42 -8.12 17.90
N PHE A 131 3.47 -8.98 18.27
CA PHE A 131 3.45 -9.60 19.59
C PHE A 131 4.65 -10.50 19.85
N PHE A 132 5.08 -11.27 18.85
CA PHE A 132 6.26 -12.11 18.95
C PHE A 132 7.52 -11.27 19.21
N HIS A 133 7.69 -10.15 18.49
CA HIS A 133 8.85 -9.27 18.68
C HIS A 133 8.90 -8.67 20.09
N VAL A 134 7.75 -8.22 20.61
CA VAL A 134 7.64 -7.73 22.00
C VAL A 134 7.96 -8.82 23.01
N PHE A 135 7.46 -10.04 22.80
CA PHE A 135 7.72 -11.18 23.66
C PHE A 135 9.22 -11.52 23.73
N VAL A 136 9.89 -11.58 22.57
CA VAL A 136 11.34 -11.82 22.51
C VAL A 136 12.10 -10.73 23.27
N TYR A 137 11.77 -9.46 23.06
CA TYR A 137 12.42 -8.35 23.76
C TYR A 137 12.26 -8.47 25.29
N LEU A 138 11.05 -8.75 25.77
CA LEU A 138 10.78 -8.94 27.21
C LEU A 138 11.55 -10.15 27.79
N SER A 139 11.65 -11.24 27.03
CA SER A 139 12.39 -12.43 27.48
C SER A 139 13.89 -12.16 27.65
N VAL A 140 14.49 -11.37 26.75
CA VAL A 140 15.90 -10.97 26.80
C VAL A 140 16.15 -10.04 28.00
N GLU A 141 15.28 -9.04 28.20
CA GLU A 141 15.35 -8.14 29.36
C GLU A 141 15.24 -8.90 30.69
N TYR A 142 14.29 -9.85 30.78
CA TYR A 142 14.11 -10.69 31.97
C TYR A 142 15.38 -11.49 32.29
N TYR A 143 16.01 -12.09 31.27
CA TYR A 143 17.24 -12.87 31.45
C TYR A 143 18.44 -11.99 31.84
N ASN A 144 18.56 -10.79 31.27
CA ASN A 144 19.72 -9.92 31.50
C ASN A 144 19.69 -9.22 32.86
N PHE A 145 18.51 -8.81 33.34
CA PHE A 145 18.39 -8.00 34.56
C PHE A 145 17.87 -8.78 35.77
N TYR A 146 17.42 -10.04 35.61
CA TYR A 146 16.80 -10.85 36.67
C TYR A 146 15.71 -10.10 37.47
N ASP A 147 15.04 -9.16 36.81
CA ASP A 147 14.08 -8.24 37.40
C ASP A 147 12.65 -8.67 37.05
N TYR A 148 11.69 -8.30 37.89
CA TYR A 148 10.29 -8.66 37.69
C TYR A 148 9.69 -7.90 36.49
N ILE A 149 8.96 -8.61 35.64
CA ILE A 149 8.25 -8.01 34.51
C ILE A 149 7.07 -7.20 35.08
N ASN A 150 7.24 -5.89 35.17
CA ASN A 150 6.17 -4.96 35.55
C ASN A 150 5.53 -4.31 34.30
N PHE A 151 4.31 -3.80 34.44
CA PHE A 151 3.53 -3.14 33.38
C PHE A 151 4.31 -2.02 32.68
N ILE A 152 5.08 -1.22 33.43
CA ILE A 152 5.91 -0.14 32.86
C ILE A 152 6.94 -0.70 31.86
N ARG A 153 7.59 -1.84 32.16
CA ARG A 153 8.55 -2.48 31.25
C ARG A 153 7.87 -3.00 29.98
N ILE A 154 6.64 -3.53 30.10
CA ILE A 154 5.84 -3.94 28.95
C ILE A 154 5.54 -2.73 28.06
N CYS A 155 5.11 -1.59 28.65
CA CYS A 155 4.87 -0.36 27.89
C CYS A 155 6.14 0.15 27.19
N ILE A 156 7.29 0.14 27.88
CA ILE A 156 8.58 0.53 27.30
C ILE A 156 8.94 -0.39 26.12
N ALA A 157 8.77 -1.70 26.27
CA ALA A 157 9.01 -2.66 25.19
C ALA A 157 8.15 -2.38 23.96
N PHE A 158 6.86 -2.10 24.14
CA PHE A 158 5.98 -1.70 23.03
C PHE A 158 6.44 -0.41 22.36
N VAL A 159 6.76 0.60 23.15
CA VAL A 159 7.23 1.90 22.67
C VAL A 159 8.52 1.74 21.86
N LEU A 160 9.52 1.01 22.36
CA LEU A 160 10.79 0.82 21.65
C LEU A 160 10.63 0.10 20.30
N ASN A 161 9.68 -0.83 20.20
CA ASN A 161 9.46 -1.61 18.98
C ASN A 161 8.49 -0.95 17.99
N TYR A 162 7.68 0.00 18.45
CA TYR A 162 6.65 0.63 17.63
C TYR A 162 7.18 1.23 16.30
N PRO A 163 8.28 2.01 16.27
CA PRO A 163 8.75 2.60 15.02
C PRO A 163 9.09 1.57 13.95
N ALA A 164 9.72 0.47 14.34
CA ALA A 164 10.04 -0.63 13.43
C ALA A 164 8.76 -1.31 12.91
N LEU A 165 7.81 -1.59 13.80
CA LEU A 165 6.52 -2.20 13.45
C LEU A 165 5.73 -1.34 12.47
N VAL A 166 5.65 -0.02 12.71
CA VAL A 166 4.95 0.92 11.84
C VAL A 166 5.63 1.06 10.48
N ASN A 167 6.96 1.08 10.41
CA ASN A 167 7.68 1.09 9.14
C ASN A 167 7.43 -0.18 8.32
N VAL A 168 7.46 -1.35 8.97
CA VAL A 168 7.12 -2.63 8.31
C VAL A 168 5.67 -2.62 7.82
N LEU A 169 4.74 -2.11 8.63
CA LEU A 169 3.34 -1.99 8.23
C LEU A 169 3.17 -1.07 7.02
N ASN A 170 3.85 0.08 7.02
CA ASN A 170 3.83 1.02 5.92
C ASN A 170 4.34 0.37 4.62
N ALA A 171 5.45 -0.36 4.70
CA ALA A 171 5.98 -1.11 3.55
C ALA A 171 4.98 -2.14 3.02
N LEU A 172 4.33 -2.91 3.89
CA LEU A 172 3.30 -3.89 3.51
C LEU A 172 2.08 -3.23 2.85
N ILE A 173 1.63 -2.07 3.35
CA ILE A 173 0.52 -1.33 2.74
C ILE A 173 0.89 -0.92 1.30
N TRP A 174 2.08 -0.35 1.11
CA TRP A 174 2.55 0.04 -0.21
C TRP A 174 2.74 -1.16 -1.15
N GLU A 175 3.26 -2.27 -0.64
CA GLU A 175 3.38 -3.52 -1.40
C GLU A 175 2.02 -4.02 -1.90
N ILE A 176 0.99 -4.00 -1.05
CA ILE A 176 -0.38 -4.40 -1.45
C ILE A 176 -0.94 -3.45 -2.51
N VAL A 177 -0.82 -2.13 -2.31
CA VAL A 177 -1.36 -1.13 -3.24
C VAL A 177 -0.67 -1.24 -4.61
N ILE A 178 0.66 -1.31 -4.63
CA ILE A 178 1.44 -1.42 -5.87
C ILE A 178 1.21 -2.77 -6.54
N GLY A 179 1.19 -3.87 -5.78
CA GLY A 179 0.94 -5.21 -6.31
C GLY A 179 -0.45 -5.33 -6.93
N TYR A 180 -1.47 -4.73 -6.28
CA TYR A 180 -2.82 -4.69 -6.83
C TYR A 180 -2.91 -3.85 -8.11
N MET A 181 -2.33 -2.64 -8.12
CA MET A 181 -2.25 -1.79 -9.31
C MET A 181 -1.57 -2.51 -10.48
N SER A 182 -0.41 -3.13 -10.23
CA SER A 182 0.36 -3.87 -11.23
C SER A 182 -0.46 -5.03 -11.83
N SER A 183 -1.15 -5.81 -10.99
CA SER A 183 -2.02 -6.88 -11.45
C SER A 183 -3.14 -6.37 -12.37
N ARG A 184 -3.71 -5.19 -12.09
CA ARG A 184 -4.77 -4.61 -12.94
C ARG A 184 -4.22 -4.06 -14.24
N PHE A 185 -3.06 -3.41 -14.22
CA PHE A 185 -2.40 -2.97 -15.46
C PHE A 185 -2.08 -4.15 -16.39
N HIS A 186 -1.64 -5.28 -15.85
CA HIS A 186 -1.45 -6.49 -16.65
C HIS A 186 -2.76 -6.96 -17.30
N GLN A 187 -3.87 -7.00 -16.56
CA GLN A 187 -5.16 -7.38 -17.12
C GLN A 187 -5.67 -6.41 -18.19
N VAL A 188 -5.48 -5.10 -18.00
CA VAL A 188 -5.81 -4.09 -19.01
C VAL A 188 -4.99 -4.33 -20.27
N ASN A 189 -3.68 -4.58 -20.13
CA ASN A 189 -2.80 -4.84 -21.26
C ASN A 189 -3.19 -6.12 -22.03
N ASP A 190 -3.52 -7.19 -21.31
CA ASP A 190 -3.98 -8.44 -21.92
C ASP A 190 -5.29 -8.22 -22.69
N CYS A 191 -6.24 -7.48 -22.11
CA CYS A 191 -7.50 -7.14 -22.77
C CYS A 191 -7.29 -6.29 -24.03
N LEU A 192 -6.39 -5.30 -23.98
CA LEU A 192 -6.04 -4.46 -25.13
C LEU A 192 -5.41 -5.29 -26.25
N ASN A 193 -4.56 -6.26 -25.93
CA ASN A 193 -3.95 -7.15 -26.92
C ASN A 193 -4.98 -8.06 -27.61
N VAL A 194 -5.96 -8.57 -26.87
CA VAL A 194 -7.07 -9.36 -27.45
C VAL A 194 -7.91 -8.49 -28.39
N LEU A 195 -8.35 -7.31 -27.93
CA LEU A 195 -9.14 -6.38 -28.74
C LEU A 195 -8.38 -5.91 -29.98
N HIS A 196 -7.08 -5.65 -29.86
CA HIS A 196 -6.22 -5.30 -30.98
C HIS A 196 -6.16 -6.46 -31.98
N SER A 197 -5.98 -7.69 -31.50
CA SER A 197 -5.93 -8.89 -32.36
C SER A 197 -7.27 -9.10 -33.08
N GLU A 198 -8.40 -9.00 -32.39
CA GLU A 198 -9.74 -9.13 -32.99
C GLU A 198 -10.03 -8.00 -34.00
N LEU A 199 -9.63 -6.76 -33.72
CA LEU A 199 -9.78 -5.66 -34.67
C LEU A 199 -8.93 -5.88 -35.92
N PHE A 200 -7.68 -6.33 -35.77
CA PHE A 200 -6.80 -6.62 -36.90
C PHE A 200 -7.26 -7.83 -37.70
N GLU A 201 -7.72 -8.91 -37.06
CA GLU A 201 -8.33 -10.05 -37.75
C GLU A 201 -9.59 -9.64 -38.50
N ASN A 202 -10.49 -8.86 -37.89
CA ASN A 202 -11.69 -8.35 -38.56
C ASN A 202 -11.35 -7.44 -39.74
N ILE A 203 -10.31 -6.61 -39.64
CA ILE A 203 -9.83 -5.78 -40.77
C ILE A 203 -9.22 -6.66 -41.87
N ILE A 204 -8.47 -7.71 -41.52
CA ILE A 204 -7.90 -8.65 -42.49
C ILE A 204 -9.01 -9.44 -43.18
N ASP A 205 -10.01 -9.93 -42.47
CA ASP A 205 -11.14 -10.67 -43.03
C ASP A 205 -12.07 -9.76 -43.84
N TYR A 206 -12.30 -8.53 -43.40
CA TYR A 206 -12.99 -7.53 -44.22
C TYR A 206 -12.20 -7.21 -45.49
N ARG A 207 -10.88 -7.08 -45.42
CA ARG A 207 -9.99 -6.90 -46.58
C ARG A 207 -9.93 -8.15 -47.46
N ARG A 208 -10.08 -9.35 -46.90
CA ARG A 208 -10.09 -10.63 -47.64
C ARG A 208 -11.42 -10.81 -48.37
N ARG A 209 -12.53 -10.45 -47.72
CA ARG A 209 -13.89 -10.42 -48.28
C ARG A 209 -14.08 -9.31 -49.31
N ASN A 210 -13.43 -8.16 -49.11
CA ASN A 210 -13.37 -7.10 -50.12
C ASN A 210 -12.29 -7.35 -51.18
N LYS A 211 -11.30 -8.22 -50.97
CA LYS A 211 -10.36 -8.64 -52.02
C LYS A 211 -11.04 -9.46 -53.12
N SER A 212 -12.15 -10.15 -52.83
CA SER A 212 -12.98 -10.74 -53.92
C SER A 212 -13.77 -9.71 -54.72
N ILE A 213 -13.85 -8.45 -54.28
CA ILE A 213 -14.58 -7.36 -54.96
C ILE A 213 -13.61 -6.27 -55.48
N LEU A 214 -12.39 -6.21 -54.95
CA LEU A 214 -11.44 -5.12 -55.17
C LEU A 214 -10.09 -5.61 -55.74
N VAL A 215 -10.12 -6.59 -56.64
CA VAL A 215 -8.97 -6.90 -57.52
C VAL A 215 -8.90 -5.95 -58.72
N CYS A 216 -9.81 -4.97 -58.84
CA CYS A 216 -9.84 -4.05 -59.98
C CYS A 216 -9.38 -2.59 -59.71
N GLN A 217 -9.00 -2.19 -58.49
CA GLN A 217 -8.46 -0.84 -58.24
C GLN A 217 -7.28 -0.89 -57.25
N GLN A 218 -6.05 -1.02 -57.75
CA GLN A 218 -5.13 0.11 -57.97
C GLN A 218 -4.49 0.58 -56.66
N THR A 219 -3.33 0.00 -56.27
CA THR A 219 -2.02 0.68 -56.34
C THR A 219 -2.10 2.20 -56.20
N THR A 220 -1.93 2.70 -54.98
CA THR A 220 -0.97 3.77 -54.63
C THR A 220 -1.03 4.07 -53.13
N GLU A 221 0.13 4.42 -52.59
CA GLU A 221 0.32 5.38 -51.50
C GLU A 221 0.42 4.93 -50.01
N VAL A 222 1.63 5.18 -49.53
CA VAL A 222 2.03 5.76 -48.23
C VAL A 222 2.53 4.77 -47.15
N LYS A 223 3.87 4.73 -47.15
CA LYS A 223 4.79 4.47 -46.03
C LYS A 223 4.40 5.25 -44.76
N ASP A 224 4.92 4.78 -43.63
CA ASP A 224 5.01 5.47 -42.35
C ASP A 224 3.78 5.45 -41.45
N ARG A 225 3.68 4.40 -40.64
CA ARG A 225 3.27 4.58 -39.23
C ARG A 225 4.27 3.89 -38.32
N LYS A 226 5.15 4.74 -37.77
CA LYS A 226 6.09 4.42 -36.70
C LYS A 226 5.32 3.85 -35.51
N GLN A 227 5.84 2.73 -35.02
CA GLN A 227 5.56 2.11 -33.74
C GLN A 227 5.68 3.15 -32.62
N TYR A 228 4.57 3.48 -31.96
CA TYR A 228 4.60 4.02 -30.62
C TYR A 228 4.33 2.87 -29.66
N ILE A 229 5.38 2.11 -29.40
CA ILE A 229 5.44 1.19 -28.25
C ILE A 229 5.62 2.09 -27.04
N TRP A 230 4.57 2.25 -26.24
CA TRP A 230 4.70 2.76 -24.89
C TRP A 230 5.37 1.69 -24.04
N ILE A 231 6.70 1.76 -23.95
CA ILE A 231 7.42 1.23 -22.80
C ILE A 231 7.31 2.31 -21.73
N ILE A 232 6.49 2.09 -20.71
CA ILE A 232 6.66 2.75 -19.43
C ILE A 232 7.04 1.67 -18.43
N MET A 233 8.31 1.76 -18.03
CA MET A 233 8.83 1.28 -16.76
C MET A 233 8.76 2.45 -15.78
#